data_AF-A0A9P0JQC2-F1
#
_entry.id   AF-A0A9P0JQC2-F1
#
_cell.length_a   1.000
_cell.length_b   1.000
_cell.length_c   1.000
_cell.angle_alpha   90.00
_cell.angle_beta   90.00
_cell.angle_gamma   90.00
#
_symmetry.space_group_name_H-M   'P 1'
#
loop_
_entity.id
_entity.type
_entity.pdbx_description
1 polymer ?
#
loop_
_entity_poly.entity_id
_entity_poly.type
_entity_poly.pdbx_seq_one_letter_code
_entity_poly.pdbx_strand_id
1 'polypeptide(L)'
;MGITLLLIYMCTIYLGFCHVITDEDYALLPPLYEMDNYTNCKLQKNAYCQVSFTLKPLQNSKTWELIQISKKEKFMFSREVIHRAVCIPGDYEGFEDRKAFVESKINEKLKPLYLSTKADDIVCSVKPSFNLPPSSIGILLYILFVVIATMVDHNYKMSSNDIIGKVTKHFSLARNFRKIFRTPSTSDYQRLKCIQGIRTLTCTGIIVIHSKVSHFLTNHEVKREFEEVRIFLLYILHSDILSNHFNFVFHGSGFISASTFL
;
A
#
# COMPACT_ATOMS: atom_id res chain seq x y z
N MET A 1 -33.20 4.35 7.95
CA MET A 1 -32.56 5.22 8.97
C MET A 1 -32.10 4.44 10.22
N GLY A 2 -32.85 3.43 10.70
CA GLY A 2 -32.44 2.65 11.89
C GLY A 2 -31.19 1.77 11.70
N ILE A 3 -31.03 1.12 10.54
CA ILE A 3 -29.87 0.23 10.28
C ILE A 3 -28.56 1.01 10.19
N THR A 4 -28.58 2.20 9.59
CA THR A 4 -27.40 3.08 9.51
C THR A 4 -26.96 3.57 10.89
N LEU A 5 -27.90 3.91 11.77
CA LEU A 5 -27.60 4.29 13.16
C LEU A 5 -27.08 3.10 13.98
N LEU A 6 -27.63 1.90 13.77
CA LEU A 6 -27.16 0.68 14.44
C LEU A 6 -25.73 0.30 13.99
N LEU A 7 -25.42 0.42 12.70
CA LEU A 7 -24.08 0.17 12.18
C LEU A 7 -23.06 1.19 12.69
N ILE A 8 -23.42 2.47 12.75
CA ILE A 8 -22.57 3.51 13.34
C ILE A 8 -22.33 3.23 14.83
N TYR A 9 -23.37 2.84 15.57
CA TYR A 9 -23.28 2.52 17.00
C TYR A 9 -22.41 1.29 17.27
N MET A 10 -22.59 0.22 16.50
CA MET A 10 -21.74 -0.96 16.57
C MET A 10 -20.29 -0.63 16.18
N CYS A 11 -20.08 0.26 15.20
CA CYS A 11 -18.76 0.74 14.81
C CYS A 11 -18.08 1.51 15.97
N THR A 12 -18.81 2.40 16.65
CA THR A 12 -18.27 3.16 17.79
C THR A 12 -17.96 2.27 19.01
N ILE A 13 -18.77 1.25 19.28
CA ILE A 13 -18.51 0.33 20.40
C ILE A 13 -17.29 -0.55 20.13
N TYR A 14 -17.16 -1.11 18.92
CA TYR A 14 -16.02 -1.96 18.59
C TYR A 14 -14.69 -1.19 18.49
N LEU A 15 -14.72 0.08 18.07
CA LEU A 15 -13.54 0.95 18.10
C LEU A 15 -13.07 1.25 19.53
N GLY A 16 -13.99 1.29 20.50
CA GLY A 16 -13.67 1.53 21.91
C GLY A 16 -12.98 0.36 22.63
N PHE A 17 -13.00 -0.85 22.07
CA PHE A 17 -12.40 -2.05 22.68
C PHE A 17 -11.00 -2.39 22.12
N CYS A 18 -10.49 -1.67 21.12
CA CYS A 18 -9.08 -1.79 20.79
C CYS A 18 -8.26 -1.07 21.86
N HIS A 19 -7.26 -1.74 22.43
CA HIS A 19 -6.29 -1.11 23.32
C HIS A 19 -5.44 -0.12 22.50
N VAL A 20 -5.95 1.10 22.31
CA VAL A 20 -5.26 2.14 21.56
C VAL A 20 -4.13 2.66 22.44
N ILE A 21 -2.88 2.38 22.03
CA ILE A 21 -1.70 3.04 22.58
C ILE A 21 -1.89 4.56 22.37
N THR A 22 -1.76 5.34 23.44
CA THR A 22 -1.91 6.80 23.36
C THR A 22 -0.79 7.43 22.53
N ASP A 23 -0.96 8.66 22.03
CA ASP A 23 0.11 9.35 21.28
C ASP A 23 1.36 9.55 22.14
N GLU A 24 1.18 9.79 23.43
CA GLU A 24 2.26 9.91 24.40
C GLU A 24 3.03 8.59 24.55
N ASP A 25 2.32 7.46 24.62
CA ASP A 25 2.93 6.14 24.68
C ASP A 25 3.64 5.78 23.37
N TYR A 26 3.07 6.15 22.23
CA TYR A 26 3.69 5.91 20.93
C TYR A 26 4.98 6.71 20.75
N ALA A 27 5.05 7.93 21.31
CA ALA A 27 6.27 8.74 21.31
C ALA A 27 7.42 8.12 22.11
N LEU A 28 7.13 7.19 23.02
CA LEU A 28 8.14 6.43 23.78
C LEU A 28 8.70 5.24 22.99
N LEU A 29 8.07 4.84 21.89
CA LEU A 29 8.48 3.68 21.10
C LEU A 29 9.50 4.09 20.03
N PRO A 30 10.58 3.31 19.84
CA PRO A 30 11.48 3.55 18.70
C PRO A 30 10.74 3.30 17.37
N PRO A 31 11.11 4.02 16.30
CA PRO A 31 10.52 3.77 14.98
C PRO A 31 10.87 2.35 14.50
N LEU A 32 9.94 1.69 13.82
CA LEU A 32 10.17 0.36 13.26
C LEU A 32 11.22 0.38 12.15
N TYR A 33 11.14 1.39 11.29
CA TYR A 33 12.06 1.61 10.18
C TYR A 33 12.69 2.99 10.33
N GLU A 34 14.00 3.05 10.16
CA GLU A 34 14.72 4.31 10.11
C GLU A 34 15.92 4.16 9.18
N MET A 35 16.19 5.18 8.38
CA MET A 35 17.17 5.15 7.31
C MET A 35 18.06 6.38 7.36
N ASP A 36 19.38 6.19 7.30
CA ASP A 36 20.35 7.25 7.08
C ASP A 36 20.20 7.82 5.66
N ASN A 37 20.71 9.03 5.42
CA ASN A 37 20.65 9.64 4.09
C ASN A 37 21.52 8.85 3.09
N TYR A 38 20.87 8.08 2.22
CA TYR A 38 21.53 7.25 1.21
C TYR A 38 22.46 8.04 0.29
N THR A 39 21.98 9.19 -0.21
CA THR A 39 22.73 10.03 -1.16
C THR A 39 24.01 10.55 -0.52
N ASN A 40 23.93 11.10 0.69
CA ASN A 40 25.09 11.60 1.43
C ASN A 40 26.06 10.46 1.76
N CYS A 41 25.53 9.31 2.17
CA CYS A 41 26.34 8.12 2.45
C CYS A 41 27.17 7.68 1.23
N LYS A 42 26.52 7.62 0.05
CA LYS A 42 27.19 7.21 -1.19
C LYS A 42 28.20 8.25 -1.68
N LEU A 43 27.92 9.54 -1.52
CA LEU A 43 28.88 10.62 -1.85
C LEU A 43 30.18 10.49 -1.05
N GLN A 44 30.09 10.01 0.19
CA GLN A 44 31.25 9.76 1.07
C GLN A 44 31.96 8.41 0.81
N LYS A 45 31.54 7.65 -0.22
CA LYS A 45 32.03 6.29 -0.52
C LYS A 45 31.86 5.30 0.64
N ASN A 46 30.87 5.53 1.50
CA ASN A 46 30.55 4.66 2.63
C ASN A 46 29.66 3.47 2.19
N ALA A 47 29.68 2.42 3.00
CA ALA A 47 28.79 1.27 2.82
C ALA A 47 27.41 1.59 3.38
N TYR A 48 26.36 1.30 2.60
CA TYR A 48 24.97 1.47 3.04
C TYR A 48 24.39 0.09 3.32
N CYS A 49 24.07 -0.17 4.59
CA CYS A 49 23.73 -1.51 5.06
C CYS A 49 22.34 -1.52 5.69
N GLN A 50 21.56 -2.54 5.36
CA GLN A 50 20.30 -2.84 6.01
C GLN A 50 20.57 -3.80 7.17
N VAL A 51 20.11 -3.44 8.37
CA VAL A 51 20.39 -4.17 9.60
C VAL A 51 19.09 -4.39 10.37
N SER A 52 18.88 -5.61 10.82
CA SER A 52 17.77 -5.96 11.71
C SER A 52 18.29 -6.15 13.13
N PHE A 53 17.58 -5.57 14.10
CA PHE A 53 17.96 -5.64 15.51
C PHE A 53 16.83 -6.19 16.36
N THR A 54 17.16 -7.17 17.19
CA THR A 54 16.29 -7.62 18.27
C THR A 54 16.48 -6.74 19.49
N LEU A 55 15.42 -6.08 19.93
CA LEU A 55 15.36 -5.26 21.13
C LEU A 55 15.36 -6.11 22.40
N LYS A 56 16.07 -5.65 23.42
CA LYS A 56 16.12 -6.23 24.76
C LYS A 56 16.01 -5.13 25.82
N PRO A 57 15.35 -5.40 26.96
CA PRO A 57 15.28 -4.44 28.05
C PRO A 57 16.62 -4.37 28.77
N LEU A 58 17.09 -3.16 29.06
CA LEU A 58 18.17 -2.98 30.06
C LEU A 58 17.61 -3.04 31.48
N GLN A 59 16.38 -2.56 31.66
CA GLN A 59 15.61 -2.61 32.90
C GLN A 59 14.12 -2.70 32.56
N ASN A 60 13.29 -2.98 33.56
CA ASN A 60 11.85 -2.92 33.37
C ASN A 60 11.41 -1.46 33.19
N SER A 61 10.97 -1.10 31.98
CA SER A 61 10.56 0.25 31.61
C SER A 61 9.18 0.22 30.95
N LYS A 62 8.45 1.34 31.03
CA LYS A 62 7.17 1.52 30.34
C LYS A 62 7.32 1.25 28.83
N THR A 63 8.43 1.66 28.22
CA THR A 63 8.74 1.38 26.82
C THR A 63 8.81 -0.12 26.52
N TRP A 64 9.44 -0.91 27.40
CA TRP A 64 9.50 -2.36 27.22
C TRP A 64 8.13 -3.03 27.35
N GLU A 65 7.32 -2.58 28.30
CA GLU A 65 5.94 -3.05 28.44
C GLU A 65 5.12 -2.81 27.15
N LEU A 66 5.22 -1.61 26.58
CA LEU A 66 4.57 -1.28 25.30
C LEU A 66 5.08 -2.16 24.14
N ILE A 67 6.37 -2.47 24.10
CA ILE A 67 6.92 -3.43 23.12
C ILE A 67 6.32 -4.82 23.32
N GLN A 68 6.17 -5.28 24.56
CA GLN A 68 5.55 -6.58 24.85
C GLN A 68 4.06 -6.62 24.50
N ILE A 69 3.33 -5.51 24.69
CA ILE A 69 1.94 -5.37 24.23
C ILE A 69 1.89 -5.51 22.71
N SER A 70 2.75 -4.78 21.97
CA SER A 70 2.80 -4.84 20.50
C SER A 70 3.06 -6.24 19.94
N LYS A 71 3.74 -7.10 20.70
CA LYS A 71 4.00 -8.50 20.34
C LYS A 71 2.79 -9.41 20.51
N LYS A 72 1.93 -9.12 21.50
CA LYS A 72 0.73 -9.91 21.81
C LYS A 72 -0.47 -9.49 20.97
N GLU A 73 -0.56 -8.20 20.63
CA GLU A 73 -1.70 -7.63 19.92
C GLU A 73 -1.66 -7.96 18.42
N LYS A 74 -2.73 -8.59 17.92
CA LYS A 74 -2.84 -9.04 16.51
C LYS A 74 -2.83 -7.88 15.51
N PHE A 75 -3.29 -6.71 15.94
CA PHE A 75 -3.45 -5.53 15.09
C PHE A 75 -2.22 -4.61 15.07
N MET A 76 -1.27 -4.86 15.97
CA MET A 76 -0.03 -4.11 16.06
C MET A 76 1.09 -4.81 15.29
N PHE A 77 2.07 -4.03 14.84
CA PHE A 77 3.32 -4.63 14.40
C PHE A 77 4.16 -4.99 15.62
N SER A 78 4.72 -6.20 15.63
CA SER A 78 5.69 -6.57 16.66
C SER A 78 6.89 -5.63 16.57
N ARG A 79 7.16 -4.92 17.66
CA ARG A 79 8.31 -4.00 17.79
C ARG A 79 9.53 -4.63 18.44
N GLU A 80 9.50 -5.94 18.67
CA GLU A 80 10.66 -6.66 19.20
C GLU A 80 11.84 -6.64 18.22
N VAL A 81 11.57 -6.58 16.92
CA VAL A 81 12.59 -6.41 15.88
C VAL A 81 12.40 -5.06 15.20
N ILE A 82 13.48 -4.30 15.09
CA ILE A 82 13.52 -3.03 14.37
C ILE A 82 14.49 -3.12 13.19
N HIS A 83 14.19 -2.39 12.12
CA HIS A 83 14.99 -2.39 10.91
C HIS A 83 15.63 -1.02 10.70
N ARG A 84 16.92 -1.00 10.37
CA ARG A 84 17.66 0.22 10.11
C ARG A 84 18.40 0.12 8.79
N ALA A 85 18.49 1.23 8.08
CA ALA A 85 19.44 1.37 6.98
C ALA A 85 20.53 2.36 7.42
N VAL A 86 21.73 1.86 7.70
CA VAL A 86 22.80 2.61 8.34
C VAL A 86 23.93 2.87 7.36
N CYS A 87 24.48 4.07 7.39
CA CYS A 87 25.71 4.42 6.70
C CYS A 87 26.92 4.04 7.56
N ILE A 88 27.79 3.19 7.01
CA ILE A 88 28.99 2.69 7.68
C ILE A 88 30.23 3.23 6.96
N PRO A 89 31.19 3.85 7.68
CA PRO A 89 32.42 4.33 7.07
C PRO A 89 33.17 3.25 6.30
N GLY A 90 33.80 3.63 5.19
CA GLY A 90 34.56 2.71 4.34
C GLY A 90 35.70 1.98 5.06
N ASP A 91 36.21 2.55 6.14
CA ASP A 91 37.32 2.00 6.95
C ASP A 91 36.96 0.67 7.64
N TYR A 92 35.67 0.35 7.75
CA TYR A 92 35.17 -0.91 8.30
C TYR A 92 34.99 -1.92 7.16
N GLU A 93 36.02 -2.74 6.90
CA GLU A 93 35.97 -3.74 5.82
C GLU A 93 35.36 -5.06 6.26
N GLY A 94 35.58 -5.46 7.52
CA GLY A 94 35.10 -6.71 8.10
C GLY A 94 33.61 -6.72 8.43
N PHE A 95 32.95 -7.87 8.25
CA PHE A 95 31.56 -8.07 8.69
C PHE A 95 31.39 -7.79 10.18
N GLU A 96 32.31 -8.31 11.01
CA GLU A 96 32.28 -8.11 12.46
C GLU A 96 32.54 -6.64 12.85
N ASP A 97 33.47 -5.96 12.17
CA ASP A 97 33.76 -4.55 12.46
C ASP A 97 32.56 -3.65 12.13
N ARG A 98 31.91 -3.91 11.00
CA ARG A 98 30.67 -3.23 10.59
C ARG A 98 29.54 -3.50 11.59
N LYS A 99 29.40 -4.76 12.01
CA LYS A 99 28.40 -5.17 12.98
C LYS A 99 28.61 -4.45 14.32
N ALA A 100 29.83 -4.47 14.84
CA ALA A 100 30.18 -3.83 16.10
C ALA A 100 29.96 -2.31 16.06
N PHE A 101 30.37 -1.65 14.96
CA PHE A 101 30.12 -0.21 14.75
C PHE A 101 28.63 0.11 14.80
N VAL A 102 27.82 -0.65 14.05
CA VAL A 102 26.39 -0.41 13.94
C VAL A 102 25.66 -0.72 15.25
N GLU A 103 26.00 -1.82 15.93
CA GLU A 103 25.46 -2.14 17.26
C GLU A 103 25.80 -1.04 18.28
N SER A 104 27.03 -0.54 18.30
CA SER A 104 27.44 0.54 19.20
C SER A 104 26.62 1.82 18.94
N LYS A 105 26.54 2.26 17.67
CA LYS A 105 25.80 3.46 17.26
C LYS A 105 24.32 3.39 17.64
N ILE A 106 23.67 2.24 17.40
CA ILE A 106 22.24 2.07 17.69
C ILE A 106 21.98 1.88 19.19
N ASN A 107 22.84 1.18 19.92
CA ASN A 107 22.72 1.03 21.37
C ASN A 107 22.87 2.37 22.09
N GLU A 108 23.78 3.24 21.66
CA GLU A 108 23.91 4.59 22.21
C GLU A 108 22.61 5.38 22.06
N LYS A 109 22.00 5.31 20.87
CA LYS A 109 20.75 6.01 20.57
C LYS A 109 19.54 5.47 21.35
N LEU A 110 19.52 4.17 21.65
CA LEU A 110 18.42 3.51 22.37
C LEU A 110 18.58 3.52 23.89
N LYS A 111 19.77 3.87 24.39
CA LYS A 111 20.06 3.99 25.82
C LYS A 111 19.07 4.87 26.60
N PRO A 112 18.61 6.04 26.09
CA PRO A 112 17.62 6.87 26.79
C PRO A 112 16.26 6.20 26.97
N LEU A 113 15.94 5.21 26.14
CA LEU A 113 14.70 4.43 26.21
C LEU A 113 14.85 3.17 27.09
N TYR A 114 16.01 2.99 27.74
CA TYR A 114 16.34 1.79 28.52
C TYR A 114 16.30 0.49 27.72
N LEU A 115 16.67 0.58 26.43
CA LEU A 115 16.71 -0.54 25.50
C LEU A 115 18.15 -0.82 25.06
N SER A 116 18.43 -2.08 24.77
CA SER A 116 19.66 -2.56 24.15
C SER A 116 19.32 -3.47 22.98
N THR A 117 20.24 -3.64 22.06
CA THR A 117 20.06 -4.33 20.79
C THR A 117 21.24 -5.18 20.44
N LYS A 118 20.94 -6.25 19.70
CA LYS A 118 21.93 -7.07 19.02
C LYS A 118 21.54 -7.13 17.55
N ALA A 119 22.51 -6.95 16.66
CA ALA A 119 22.30 -7.08 15.23
C ALA A 119 22.19 -8.57 14.87
N ASP A 120 21.06 -8.93 14.28
CA ASP A 120 20.77 -10.30 13.87
C ASP A 120 21.34 -10.57 12.48
N ASP A 121 21.07 -9.66 11.54
CA ASP A 121 21.51 -9.74 10.15
C ASP A 121 21.92 -8.37 9.61
N ILE A 122 22.99 -8.33 8.81
CA ILE A 122 23.53 -7.13 8.17
C ILE A 122 23.80 -7.39 6.69
N VAL A 123 23.02 -6.72 5.84
CA VAL A 123 23.13 -6.81 4.39
C VAL A 123 23.62 -5.48 3.84
N CYS A 124 24.89 -5.45 3.44
CA CYS A 124 25.52 -4.27 2.87
C CYS A 124 25.44 -4.27 1.34
N SER A 125 24.68 -3.33 0.78
CA SER A 125 24.57 -3.16 -0.66
C SER A 125 25.75 -2.34 -1.19
N VAL A 126 26.74 -3.02 -1.76
CA VAL A 126 27.89 -2.35 -2.38
C VAL A 126 27.45 -1.64 -3.69
N LYS A 127 26.44 -2.16 -4.39
CA LYS A 127 25.76 -1.49 -5.51
C LYS A 127 24.30 -1.96 -5.57
N PRO A 128 23.30 -1.08 -5.68
CA PRO A 128 22.02 -1.51 -6.22
C PRO A 128 22.28 -1.88 -7.68
N SER A 129 22.34 -3.16 -8.00
CA SER A 129 22.16 -3.58 -9.38
C SER A 129 20.72 -3.22 -9.73
N PHE A 130 20.53 -2.11 -10.44
CA PHE A 130 19.27 -1.84 -11.13
C PHE A 130 19.15 -2.87 -12.26
N ASN A 131 18.88 -4.11 -11.88
CA ASN A 131 18.45 -5.15 -12.78
C ASN A 131 17.01 -4.79 -13.12
N LEU A 132 16.81 -4.04 -14.21
CA LEU A 132 15.50 -3.87 -14.80
C LEU A 132 14.92 -5.28 -15.01
N PRO A 133 13.84 -5.67 -14.31
CA PRO A 133 13.28 -6.98 -14.52
C PRO A 133 12.87 -7.12 -15.98
N PRO A 134 12.96 -8.32 -16.59
CA PRO A 134 12.59 -8.51 -18.00
C PRO A 134 11.17 -7.99 -18.34
N SER A 135 10.28 -7.96 -17.35
CA SER A 135 8.94 -7.35 -17.46
C SER A 135 8.95 -5.85 -17.76
N SER A 136 9.94 -5.09 -17.29
CA SER A 136 10.06 -3.65 -17.55
C SER A 136 10.31 -3.35 -19.03
N ILE A 137 11.05 -4.22 -19.73
CA ILE A 137 11.29 -4.10 -21.17
C ILE A 137 9.97 -4.26 -21.94
N GLY A 138 9.16 -5.25 -21.55
CA GLY A 138 7.84 -5.48 -22.15
C GLY A 138 6.89 -4.28 -21.98
N ILE A 139 6.87 -3.65 -20.79
CA ILE A 139 6.09 -2.45 -20.53
C ILE A 139 6.55 -1.29 -21.43
N LEU A 140 7.86 -1.08 -21.56
CA LEU A 140 8.42 0.00 -22.37
C LEU A 140 8.10 -0.19 -23.86
N LEU A 141 8.21 -1.42 -24.38
CA LEU A 141 7.82 -1.76 -25.75
C LEU A 141 6.33 -1.56 -26.01
N TYR A 142 5.48 -1.95 -25.05
CA TYR A 142 4.04 -1.74 -25.15
C TYR A 142 3.68 -0.25 -25.16
N ILE A 143 4.27 0.56 -24.27
CA ILE A 143 4.07 2.01 -24.26
C ILE A 143 4.50 2.62 -25.59
N LEU A 144 5.67 2.24 -26.11
CA LEU A 144 6.16 2.70 -27.41
C LEU A 144 5.19 2.33 -28.54
N PHE A 145 4.70 1.09 -28.57
CA PHE A 145 3.71 0.63 -29.54
C PHE A 145 2.41 1.46 -29.49
N VAL A 146 1.90 1.75 -28.30
CA VAL A 146 0.70 2.58 -28.10
C VAL A 146 0.91 4.02 -28.59
N VAL A 147 2.09 4.60 -28.33
CA VAL A 147 2.45 5.95 -28.83
C VAL A 147 2.50 5.96 -30.35
N ILE A 148 3.18 4.99 -30.97
CA ILE A 148 3.26 4.86 -32.44
C ILE A 148 1.86 4.69 -33.04
N ALA A 149 1.04 3.78 -32.49
CA ALA A 149 -0.33 3.56 -32.96
C ALA A 149 -1.17 4.85 -32.87
N THR A 150 -0.99 5.64 -31.81
CA THR A 150 -1.68 6.93 -31.63
C THR A 150 -1.20 7.98 -32.65
N MET A 151 0.11 8.08 -32.91
CA MET A 151 0.67 8.99 -33.92
C MET A 151 0.22 8.63 -35.33
N VAL A 152 0.20 7.33 -35.67
CA VAL A 152 -0.24 6.86 -36.99
C VAL A 152 -1.73 7.15 -37.21
N ASP A 153 -2.58 6.87 -36.23
CA ASP A 153 -4.03 7.18 -36.31
C ASP A 153 -4.29 8.70 -36.39
N HIS A 154 -3.43 9.53 -35.79
CA HIS A 154 -3.54 10.98 -35.87
C HIS A 154 -3.12 11.54 -37.24
N ASN A 155 -1.96 11.09 -37.75
CA ASN A 155 -1.33 11.70 -38.92
C ASN A 155 -1.80 11.09 -40.25
N TYR A 156 -2.17 9.82 -40.25
CA TYR A 156 -2.62 9.13 -41.46
C TYR A 156 -4.11 8.82 -41.37
N LYS A 157 -4.89 9.37 -42.31
CA LYS A 157 -6.24 8.86 -42.60
C LYS A 157 -6.12 7.51 -43.31
N MET A 158 -5.55 6.50 -42.64
CA MET A 158 -5.45 5.15 -43.19
C MET A 158 -6.85 4.64 -43.54
N SER A 159 -6.98 4.17 -44.78
CA SER A 159 -8.18 3.54 -45.32
C SER A 159 -8.71 2.48 -44.34
N SER A 160 -10.03 2.40 -44.17
CA SER A 160 -10.66 1.43 -43.27
C SER A 160 -10.45 -0.03 -43.67
N ASN A 161 -9.98 -0.28 -44.90
CA ASN A 161 -9.87 -1.62 -45.46
C ASN A 161 -8.50 -2.26 -45.22
N ASP A 162 -7.50 -1.49 -44.78
CA ASP A 162 -6.18 -2.03 -44.44
C ASP A 162 -6.17 -2.67 -43.04
N ILE A 163 -5.60 -3.88 -42.94
CA ILE A 163 -5.49 -4.66 -41.71
C ILE A 163 -4.65 -3.91 -40.67
N ILE A 164 -3.54 -3.32 -41.10
CA ILE A 164 -2.65 -2.54 -40.23
C ILE A 164 -3.41 -1.33 -39.67
N GLY A 165 -4.15 -0.64 -40.53
CA GLY A 165 -5.01 0.48 -40.14
C GLY A 165 -6.11 0.08 -39.15
N LYS A 166 -6.68 -1.13 -39.24
CA LYS A 166 -7.67 -1.63 -38.25
C LYS A 166 -7.04 -1.88 -36.89
N VAL A 167 -5.88 -2.55 -36.86
CA VAL A 167 -5.19 -2.88 -35.60
C VAL A 167 -4.72 -1.61 -34.89
N THR A 168 -4.05 -0.69 -35.60
CA THR A 168 -3.55 0.56 -34.99
C THR A 168 -4.67 1.43 -34.40
N LYS A 169 -5.86 1.45 -35.04
CA LYS A 169 -7.05 2.15 -34.52
C LYS A 169 -7.52 1.63 -33.17
N HIS A 170 -7.33 0.34 -32.86
CA HIS A 170 -7.72 -0.24 -31.56
C HIS A 170 -6.77 0.15 -30.43
N PHE A 171 -5.51 0.45 -30.74
CA PHE A 171 -4.49 0.83 -29.75
C PHE A 171 -4.25 2.35 -29.67
N SER A 172 -4.86 3.14 -30.56
CA SER A 172 -4.82 4.61 -30.51
C SER A 172 -5.51 5.14 -29.24
N LEU A 173 -4.74 5.80 -28.37
CA LEU A 173 -5.26 6.43 -27.16
C LEU A 173 -6.26 7.53 -27.48
N ALA A 174 -5.96 8.39 -28.47
CA ALA A 174 -6.84 9.51 -28.82
C ALA A 174 -8.22 9.06 -29.30
N ARG A 175 -8.28 7.98 -30.09
CA ARG A 175 -9.55 7.41 -30.56
C ARG A 175 -10.30 6.68 -29.46
N ASN A 176 -9.61 5.87 -28.65
CA ASN A 176 -10.21 5.20 -27.51
C ASN A 176 -10.74 6.20 -26.49
N PHE A 177 -9.99 7.26 -26.20
CA PHE A 177 -10.43 8.34 -25.34
C PHE A 177 -11.71 8.99 -25.88
N ARG A 178 -11.73 9.44 -27.14
CA ARG A 178 -12.95 9.97 -27.77
C ARG A 178 -14.13 9.00 -27.73
N LYS A 179 -13.88 7.69 -27.85
CA LYS A 179 -14.92 6.66 -27.76
C LYS A 179 -15.46 6.53 -26.33
N ILE A 180 -14.60 6.60 -25.32
CA ILE A 180 -14.97 6.55 -23.90
C ILE A 180 -15.85 7.76 -23.53
N PHE A 181 -15.52 8.95 -24.05
CA PHE A 181 -16.28 10.18 -23.77
C PHE A 181 -17.48 10.41 -24.70
N ARG A 182 -17.73 9.53 -25.68
CA ARG A 182 -18.95 9.60 -26.50
C ARG A 182 -20.12 9.06 -25.71
N THR A 183 -21.16 9.87 -25.54
CA THR A 183 -22.42 9.45 -24.93
C THR A 183 -23.22 8.60 -25.92
N PRO A 184 -23.56 7.34 -25.58
CA PRO A 184 -24.50 6.56 -26.37
C PRO A 184 -25.86 7.26 -26.46
N SER A 185 -26.42 7.30 -27.67
CA SER A 185 -27.75 7.88 -27.93
C SER A 185 -28.89 6.88 -27.74
N THR A 186 -28.62 5.67 -27.25
CA THR A 186 -29.65 4.65 -27.02
C THR A 186 -30.58 5.06 -25.88
N SER A 187 -31.89 4.80 -26.02
CA SER A 187 -32.91 5.14 -25.02
C SER A 187 -32.61 4.55 -23.65
N ASP A 188 -32.07 3.33 -23.61
CA ASP A 188 -31.75 2.63 -22.37
C ASP A 188 -30.56 3.25 -21.65
N TYR A 189 -29.55 3.73 -22.39
CA TYR A 189 -28.45 4.47 -21.80
C TYR A 189 -28.95 5.75 -21.13
N GLN A 190 -29.87 6.48 -21.77
CA GLN A 190 -30.45 7.70 -21.20
C GLN A 190 -31.16 7.44 -19.87
N ARG A 191 -31.89 6.32 -19.76
CA ARG A 191 -32.58 5.90 -18.52
C ARG A 191 -31.61 5.50 -17.40
N LEU A 192 -30.47 4.90 -17.75
CA LEU A 192 -29.48 4.40 -16.79
C LEU A 192 -28.35 5.38 -16.46
N LYS A 193 -28.39 6.61 -16.97
CA LYS A 193 -27.33 7.64 -16.76
C LYS A 193 -27.00 7.87 -15.29
N CYS A 194 -28.02 7.94 -14.43
CA CYS A 194 -27.83 8.17 -13.00
C CYS A 194 -27.02 7.03 -12.35
N ILE A 195 -27.37 5.78 -12.67
CA ILE A 195 -26.69 4.58 -12.16
C ILE A 195 -25.23 4.53 -12.63
N GLN A 196 -24.97 4.86 -13.90
CA GLN A 196 -23.60 4.91 -14.44
C GLN A 196 -22.78 6.04 -13.79
N GLY A 197 -23.41 7.17 -13.48
CA GLY A 197 -22.80 8.27 -12.72
C GLY A 197 -22.37 7.81 -11.33
N ILE A 198 -23.27 7.17 -10.58
CA ILE A 198 -22.97 6.61 -9.25
C ILE A 198 -21.80 5.63 -9.33
N ARG A 199 -21.83 4.68 -10.29
CA ARG A 199 -20.73 3.72 -10.47
C ARG A 199 -19.39 4.41 -10.74
N THR A 200 -19.38 5.44 -11.58
CA THR A 200 -18.16 6.18 -11.91
C THR A 200 -17.61 6.91 -10.68
N LEU A 201 -18.47 7.55 -9.89
CA LEU A 201 -18.07 8.22 -8.64
C LEU A 201 -17.53 7.22 -7.63
N THR A 202 -18.20 6.07 -7.44
CA THR A 202 -17.74 5.00 -6.54
C THR A 202 -16.38 4.44 -6.97
N CYS A 203 -16.21 4.10 -8.26
CA CYS A 203 -14.92 3.63 -8.77
C CYS A 203 -13.81 4.68 -8.59
N THR A 204 -14.11 5.96 -8.83
CA THR A 204 -13.14 7.05 -8.62
C THR A 204 -12.76 7.17 -7.14
N GLY A 205 -13.73 7.11 -6.23
CA GLY A 205 -13.48 7.12 -4.80
C GLY A 205 -12.58 5.96 -4.36
N ILE A 206 -12.87 4.75 -4.82
CA ILE A 206 -12.03 3.56 -4.57
C ILE A 206 -10.60 3.78 -5.06
N ILE A 207 -10.42 4.26 -6.30
CA ILE A 207 -9.09 4.54 -6.86
C ILE A 207 -8.33 5.56 -6.00
N VAL A 208 -8.98 6.65 -5.58
CA VAL A 208 -8.36 7.67 -4.74
C VAL A 208 -7.97 7.10 -3.38
N ILE A 209 -8.85 6.34 -2.73
CA ILE A 209 -8.59 5.69 -1.45
C ILE A 209 -7.40 4.73 -1.58
N HIS A 210 -7.41 3.83 -2.55
CA HIS A 210 -6.30 2.89 -2.76
C HIS A 210 -4.99 3.59 -3.11
N SER A 211 -5.03 4.68 -3.88
CA SER A 211 -3.84 5.45 -4.23
C SER A 211 -3.26 6.16 -2.99
N LYS A 212 -4.13 6.72 -2.14
CA LYS A 212 -3.74 7.37 -0.89
C LYS A 212 -3.20 6.36 0.11
N VAL A 213 -3.88 5.24 0.30
CA VAL A 213 -3.39 4.11 1.10
C VAL A 213 -2.04 3.67 0.57
N SER A 214 -1.90 3.36 -0.72
CA SER A 214 -0.63 2.89 -1.30
C SER A 214 0.51 3.90 -1.13
N HIS A 215 0.27 5.20 -1.34
CA HIS A 215 1.26 6.24 -1.10
C HIS A 215 1.65 6.33 0.38
N PHE A 216 0.67 6.21 1.26
CA PHE A 216 0.90 6.17 2.69
C PHE A 216 1.68 4.91 3.11
N LEU A 217 1.41 3.74 2.50
CA LEU A 217 2.14 2.49 2.72
C LEU A 217 3.59 2.56 2.25
N THR A 218 3.89 3.34 1.20
CA THR A 218 5.24 3.46 0.63
C THR A 218 6.09 4.51 1.31
N ASN A 219 5.48 5.49 1.99
CA ASN A 219 6.23 6.39 2.85
C ASN A 219 6.74 5.60 4.08
N HIS A 220 8.05 5.38 4.13
CA HIS A 220 8.73 4.49 5.08
C HIS A 220 8.65 4.90 6.56
N GLU A 221 8.05 6.04 6.86
CA GLU A 221 7.67 6.38 8.22
C GLU A 221 6.41 5.59 8.56
N VAL A 222 6.58 4.37 9.09
CA VAL A 222 5.46 3.62 9.70
C VAL A 222 4.99 4.41 10.92
N LYS A 223 4.09 5.36 10.66
CA LYS A 223 3.39 6.17 11.66
C LYS A 223 2.28 5.34 12.28
N ARG A 224 1.84 5.75 13.47
CA ARG A 224 0.64 5.25 14.16
C ARG A 224 -0.57 5.16 13.21
N GLU A 225 -0.72 6.16 12.34
CA GLU A 225 -1.73 6.23 11.28
C GLU A 225 -1.81 4.94 10.43
N PHE A 226 -0.71 4.18 10.26
CA PHE A 226 -0.71 2.91 9.54
C PHE A 226 -1.47 1.80 10.28
N GLU A 227 -1.18 1.64 11.58
CA GLU A 227 -1.86 0.63 12.41
C GLU A 227 -3.36 0.94 12.48
N GLU A 228 -3.72 2.23 12.56
CA GLU A 228 -5.11 2.69 12.51
C GLU A 228 -5.78 2.44 11.15
N VAL A 229 -5.11 2.75 10.04
CA VAL A 229 -5.63 2.48 8.68
C VAL A 229 -5.77 0.98 8.42
N ARG A 230 -4.86 0.14 8.93
CA ARG A 230 -4.96 -1.32 8.79
C ARG A 230 -6.17 -1.87 9.54
N ILE A 231 -6.43 -1.38 10.76
CA ILE A 231 -7.63 -1.73 11.53
C ILE A 231 -8.89 -1.31 10.74
N PHE A 232 -8.89 -0.09 10.19
CA PHE A 232 -10.00 0.43 9.39
C PHE A 232 -10.24 -0.37 8.10
N LEU A 233 -9.18 -0.75 7.37
CA LEU A 233 -9.28 -1.55 6.13
C LEU A 233 -9.78 -2.97 6.40
N LEU A 234 -9.29 -3.62 7.47
CA LEU A 234 -9.79 -4.94 7.87
C LEU A 234 -11.28 -4.88 8.22
N TYR A 235 -11.72 -3.78 8.85
CA TYR A 235 -13.13 -3.55 9.14
C TYR A 235 -13.97 -3.39 7.86
N ILE A 236 -13.51 -2.58 6.89
CA ILE A 236 -14.20 -2.43 5.60
C ILE A 236 -14.33 -3.79 4.90
N LEU A 237 -13.24 -4.54 4.79
CA LEU A 237 -13.24 -5.85 4.12
C LEU A 237 -14.18 -6.86 4.81
N HIS A 238 -14.25 -6.86 6.14
CA HIS A 238 -15.22 -7.68 6.86
C HIS A 238 -16.67 -7.19 6.66
N SER A 239 -16.89 -5.88 6.57
CA SER A 239 -18.22 -5.30 6.34
C SER A 239 -18.75 -5.55 4.93
N ASP A 240 -17.89 -5.58 3.92
CA ASP A 240 -18.25 -5.90 2.53
C ASP A 240 -18.60 -7.39 2.36
N ILE A 241 -17.90 -8.28 3.08
CA ILE A 241 -18.25 -9.72 3.14
C ILE A 241 -19.64 -9.89 3.77
N LEU A 242 -19.95 -9.14 4.84
CA LEU A 242 -21.27 -9.16 5.48
C LEU A 242 -22.37 -8.57 4.59
N SER A 243 -22.07 -7.51 3.83
CA SER A 243 -23.01 -6.89 2.89
C SER A 243 -23.31 -7.79 1.69
N ASN A 244 -22.29 -8.51 1.17
CA ASN A 244 -22.49 -9.51 0.12
C ASN A 244 -23.29 -10.72 0.62
N HIS A 245 -23.10 -11.15 1.87
CA HIS A 245 -23.97 -12.15 2.49
C HIS A 245 -25.41 -11.67 2.65
N PHE A 246 -25.63 -10.40 3.03
CA PHE A 246 -26.97 -9.83 3.13
C PHE A 246 -27.66 -9.72 1.77
N ASN A 247 -26.96 -9.28 0.71
CA ASN A 247 -27.54 -9.23 -0.63
C ASN A 247 -27.87 -10.63 -1.19
N PHE A 248 -27.09 -11.65 -0.84
CA PHE A 248 -27.39 -13.03 -1.23
C PHE A 248 -28.66 -13.58 -0.53
N VAL A 249 -28.91 -13.17 0.71
CA VAL A 249 -30.12 -13.55 1.46
C VAL A 249 -31.37 -12.81 0.96
N PHE A 250 -31.24 -11.56 0.47
CA PHE A 250 -32.37 -10.79 -0.05
C PHE A 250 -32.70 -11.06 -1.53
N HIS A 251 -31.76 -11.56 -2.33
CA HIS A 251 -32.05 -11.97 -3.72
C HIS A 251 -32.56 -13.42 -3.85
N GLY A 252 -32.47 -14.23 -2.80
CA GLY A 252 -32.90 -15.64 -2.79
C GLY A 252 -34.38 -15.90 -2.47
N SER A 253 -35.16 -14.88 -2.12
CA SER A 253 -36.54 -15.03 -1.62
C SER A 253 -37.64 -14.46 -2.53
N GLY A 254 -37.33 -14.14 -3.80
CA GLY A 254 -38.32 -13.58 -4.70
C GLY A 254 -38.11 -13.92 -6.16
N PHE A 255 -38.21 -15.19 -6.55
CA PHE A 255 -38.64 -15.59 -7.91
C PHE A 255 -39.05 -17.08 -7.89
N ILE A 256 -40.25 -17.36 -7.38
CA ILE A 256 -40.98 -18.60 -7.71
C ILE A 256 -42.23 -18.19 -8.49
N SER A 257 -42.26 -18.64 -9.74
CA SER A 257 -43.42 -19.02 -10.55
C SER A 257 -44.42 -17.93 -10.97
N ALA A 258 -44.28 -17.50 -12.23
CA ALA A 258 -45.44 -17.32 -13.10
C ALA A 258 -45.03 -17.41 -14.58
N SER A 259 -45.08 -18.62 -15.16
CA SER A 259 -45.42 -18.83 -16.58
C SER A 259 -45.36 -20.33 -16.94
N THR A 260 -46.42 -21.03 -16.59
CA THR A 260 -46.88 -22.21 -17.34
C THR A 260 -48.29 -21.88 -17.78
N PHE A 261 -48.50 -21.68 -19.09
CA PHE A 261 -49.70 -22.01 -19.87
C PHE A 261 -49.66 -21.22 -21.19
N LEU A 262 -49.54 -22.00 -22.28
CA LEU A 262 -49.96 -21.77 -23.68
C LEU A 262 -49.71 -20.42 -24.32
#